data_AF-A0A6A4HHP0-F1
#
_entry.id   AF-A0A6A4HHP0-F1
#
_cell.length_a   1.000
_cell.length_b   1.000
_cell.length_c   1.000
_cell.angle_alpha   90.00
_cell.angle_beta   90.00
_cell.angle_gamma   90.00
#
_symmetry.space_group_name_H-M   'P 1'
#
loop_
_entity.id
_entity.type
_entity.pdbx_description
1 polymer ?
#
loop_
_entity_poly.entity_id
_entity_poly.type
_entity_poly.pdbx_seq_one_letter_code
_entity_poly.pdbx_strand_id
1 'polypeptide(L)'
;MASNGAIPPPIPEVSADLKFDGGVKVGWAPVKRRIVNSLKTQGLVGYTDGTIPEPIAPTITVTAPTTTSSAPDATAASTTPTPSSSEPKATAVFSLTPSLDKWTFRNDQAKGIIESHIDDLPSLMPQVDTKSAREVFSELDTEFAKKDGMRKILTERRLRSFVFRENETVEEFFKQLCEIRKEATEAGNSIEDVEFMDMQTSLYTLPPHLSSNTSRSNIPESKIVQELLLLEIVWLKLIARYLRKWPC
;
A
#
# COMPACT_ATOMS: atom_id res chain seq x y z
N MET A 1 37.28 25.33 -0.92
CA MET A 1 35.91 25.32 -0.39
C MET A 1 35.41 23.90 -0.46
N ALA A 2 35.27 23.22 0.69
CA ALA A 2 34.71 21.87 0.72
C ALA A 2 33.22 21.98 0.41
N SER A 3 32.81 21.43 -0.74
CA SER A 3 31.40 21.13 -0.98
C SER A 3 30.96 20.24 0.17
N ASN A 4 30.08 20.73 1.03
CA ASN A 4 29.34 19.90 1.98
C ASN A 4 28.39 19.04 1.15
N GLY A 5 28.95 18.09 0.40
CA GLY A 5 28.23 17.05 -0.29
C GLY A 5 27.59 16.19 0.78
N ALA A 6 26.42 16.63 1.26
CA ALA A 6 25.62 15.85 2.17
C ALA A 6 25.35 14.52 1.47
N ILE A 7 26.00 13.47 1.96
CA ILE A 7 25.77 12.10 1.52
C ILE A 7 24.26 11.87 1.61
N PRO A 8 23.61 11.44 0.52
CA PRO A 8 22.17 11.22 0.56
C PRO A 8 21.82 10.22 1.66
N PRO A 9 20.67 10.39 2.34
CA PRO A 9 20.25 9.44 3.35
C PRO A 9 20.16 8.03 2.74
N PRO A 10 20.59 6.99 3.46
CA PRO A 10 20.57 5.63 2.94
C PRO A 10 19.14 5.21 2.60
N ILE A 11 19.00 4.42 1.53
CA ILE A 11 17.72 3.83 1.15
C ILE A 11 17.33 2.82 2.22
N PRO A 12 16.11 2.89 2.79
CA PRO A 12 15.64 1.90 3.74
C PRO A 12 15.63 0.51 3.10
N GLU A 13 16.38 -0.40 3.72
CA GLU A 13 16.39 -1.81 3.33
C GLU A 13 15.22 -2.53 3.99
N VAL A 14 14.45 -3.25 3.19
CA VAL A 14 13.31 -4.05 3.64
C VAL A 14 13.71 -5.52 3.55
N SER A 15 13.50 -6.27 4.64
CA SER A 15 13.73 -7.71 4.68
C SER A 15 12.98 -8.42 3.54
N ALA A 16 13.58 -9.45 2.95
CA ALA A 16 13.03 -10.15 1.79
C ALA A 16 11.58 -10.64 2.02
N ASP A 17 11.26 -11.10 3.23
CA ASP A 17 9.92 -11.57 3.60
C ASP A 17 8.83 -10.48 3.59
N LEU A 18 9.24 -9.20 3.61
CA LEU A 18 8.36 -8.04 3.61
C LEU A 18 8.32 -7.31 2.27
N LYS A 19 9.12 -7.75 1.29
CA LYS A 19 9.08 -7.23 -0.07
C LYS A 19 7.82 -7.68 -0.79
N PHE A 20 7.36 -6.83 -1.70
CA PHE A 20 6.20 -7.12 -2.50
C PHE A 20 6.54 -8.02 -3.67
N ASP A 21 5.93 -9.19 -3.72
CA ASP A 21 6.14 -10.23 -4.73
C ASP A 21 4.96 -10.33 -5.72
N GLY A 22 4.37 -9.18 -6.07
CA GLY A 22 3.18 -9.13 -6.91
C GLY A 22 1.87 -9.54 -6.22
N GLY A 23 1.88 -9.62 -4.88
CA GLY A 23 0.69 -9.90 -4.08
C GLY A 23 0.56 -11.35 -3.61
N VAL A 24 1.59 -12.18 -3.81
CA VAL A 24 1.58 -13.61 -3.47
C VAL A 24 1.70 -13.82 -1.96
N LYS A 25 2.71 -13.23 -1.31
CA LYS A 25 2.89 -13.30 0.15
C LYS A 25 2.33 -12.09 0.87
N VAL A 26 2.50 -10.89 0.30
CA VAL A 26 2.17 -9.64 0.97
C VAL A 26 1.27 -8.78 0.09
N GLY A 27 0.21 -8.19 0.68
CA GLY A 27 -0.68 -7.28 -0.04
C GLY A 27 -0.02 -6.02 -0.55
N TRP A 28 -0.62 -5.43 -1.59
CA TRP A 28 -0.17 -4.14 -2.09
C TRP A 28 -0.41 -3.02 -1.07
N ALA A 29 -1.57 -2.96 -0.42
CA ALA A 29 -1.93 -1.94 0.54
C ALA A 29 -0.91 -1.75 1.70
N PRO A 30 -0.46 -2.80 2.42
CA PRO A 30 0.56 -2.64 3.45
C PRO A 30 1.92 -2.22 2.88
N VAL A 31 2.30 -2.71 1.69
CA VAL A 31 3.54 -2.31 1.01
C VAL A 31 3.50 -0.84 0.60
N LYS A 32 2.42 -0.42 -0.06
CA LYS A 32 2.16 0.98 -0.45
C LYS A 32 2.33 1.91 0.75
N ARG A 33 1.76 1.54 1.90
CA ARG A 33 1.91 2.32 3.15
C ARG A 33 3.37 2.43 3.59
N ARG A 34 4.14 1.35 3.53
CA ARG A 34 5.58 1.36 3.86
C ARG A 34 6.38 2.25 2.90
N ILE A 35 6.15 2.12 1.59
CA ILE A 35 6.78 2.97 0.57
C ILE A 35 6.48 4.45 0.85
N VAL A 36 5.20 4.82 1.04
CA VAL A 36 4.79 6.21 1.32
C VAL A 36 5.45 6.74 2.59
N ASN A 37 5.54 5.93 3.65
CA ASN A 37 6.23 6.33 4.88
C ASN A 37 7.73 6.57 4.65
N SER A 38 8.40 5.68 3.92
CA SER A 38 9.82 5.81 3.54
C SER A 38 10.08 7.06 2.68
N LEU A 39 9.18 7.35 1.74
CA LEU A 39 9.24 8.59 0.94
C LEU A 39 9.01 9.83 1.81
N LYS A 40 8.08 9.76 2.77
CA LYS A 40 7.74 10.87 3.66
C LYS A 40 8.89 11.26 4.57
N THR A 41 9.63 10.30 5.12
CA THR A 41 10.79 10.58 5.98
C THR A 41 11.94 11.26 5.22
N GLN A 42 11.99 11.09 3.90
CA GLN A 42 13.00 11.73 3.04
C GLN A 42 12.49 12.97 2.28
N GLY A 43 11.21 13.34 2.44
CA GLY A 43 10.62 14.47 1.71
C GLY A 43 10.49 14.23 0.20
N LEU A 44 10.33 12.97 -0.23
CA LEU A 44 10.28 12.56 -1.63
C LEU A 44 8.87 12.26 -2.15
N VAL A 45 7.83 12.39 -1.31
CA VAL A 45 6.43 12.09 -1.67
C VAL A 45 5.99 12.85 -2.93
N GLY A 46 6.45 14.11 -3.07
CA GLY A 46 6.05 14.97 -4.18
C GLY A 46 6.46 14.48 -5.57
N TYR A 47 7.48 13.62 -5.64
CA TYR A 47 7.95 13.01 -6.89
C TYR A 47 7.10 11.82 -7.31
N THR A 48 6.36 11.21 -6.37
CA THR A 48 5.48 10.06 -6.64
C THR A 48 4.03 10.46 -6.89
N ASP A 49 3.54 11.53 -6.25
CA ASP A 49 2.18 12.04 -6.47
C ASP A 49 2.09 13.06 -7.63
N GLY A 50 3.24 13.56 -8.10
CA GLY A 50 3.34 14.55 -9.17
C GLY A 50 3.13 16.00 -8.73
N THR A 51 3.12 16.29 -7.43
CA THR A 51 3.09 17.67 -6.92
C THR A 51 4.38 18.44 -7.23
N ILE A 52 5.49 17.74 -7.47
CA ILE A 52 6.75 18.30 -7.97
C ILE A 52 6.94 17.86 -9.44
N PRO A 53 6.46 18.64 -10.42
CA PRO A 53 6.58 18.27 -11.82
C PRO A 53 8.04 18.30 -12.31
N GLU A 54 8.32 17.53 -13.36
CA GLU A 54 9.61 17.57 -14.04
C GLU A 54 9.87 18.98 -14.60
N PRO A 55 11.04 19.60 -14.32
CA PRO A 55 11.39 20.89 -14.87
C PRO A 55 11.53 20.79 -16.39
N ILE A 56 10.75 21.60 -17.12
CA ILE A 56 10.91 21.71 -18.57
C ILE A 56 12.27 22.35 -18.84
N ALA A 57 13.16 21.62 -19.54
CA ALA A 57 14.44 22.16 -19.96
C ALA A 57 14.20 23.46 -20.76
N PRO A 58 14.92 24.56 -20.46
CA PRO A 58 14.76 25.79 -21.21
C PRO A 58 15.09 25.51 -22.67
N THR A 59 14.09 25.63 -23.55
CA THR A 59 14.31 25.54 -24.99
C THR A 59 15.16 26.73 -25.40
N ILE A 60 16.46 26.51 -25.62
CA ILE A 60 17.34 27.55 -26.17
C ILE A 60 16.88 27.78 -27.61
N THR A 61 16.10 28.82 -27.82
CA THR A 61 15.78 29.30 -29.16
C THR A 61 17.02 30.01 -29.68
N VAL A 62 17.83 29.30 -30.47
CA VAL A 62 18.94 29.91 -31.19
C VAL A 62 18.33 30.80 -32.29
N THR A 63 18.15 32.07 -31.98
CA THR A 63 17.84 33.08 -33.01
C THR A 63 19.09 33.22 -33.87
N ALA A 64 18.98 32.90 -35.16
CA ALA A 64 20.08 33.02 -36.10
C ALA A 64 20.63 34.47 -36.12
N PRO A 65 21.96 34.67 -36.18
CA PRO A 65 22.53 36.01 -36.25
C PRO A 65 22.11 36.67 -37.57
N THR A 66 21.37 37.78 -37.47
CA THR A 66 21.01 38.62 -38.61
C THR A 66 22.27 39.25 -39.17
N THR A 67 22.75 38.75 -40.31
CA THR A 67 23.86 39.33 -41.07
C THR A 67 23.41 40.65 -41.69
N THR A 68 23.72 41.77 -41.03
CA THR A 68 23.63 43.10 -41.65
C THR A 68 25.05 43.55 -41.99
N SER A 69 25.40 43.42 -43.28
CA SER A 69 26.61 43.97 -43.87
C SER A 69 26.39 45.45 -44.19
N SER A 70 27.16 46.36 -43.59
CA SER A 70 28.03 47.35 -44.27
C SER A 70 28.45 48.56 -43.40
N ALA A 71 29.68 48.99 -43.66
CA ALA A 71 30.39 50.24 -43.30
C ALA A 71 31.19 50.30 -41.98
N PRO A 72 32.50 50.66 -42.03
CA PRO A 72 33.36 50.83 -40.86
C PRO A 72 33.36 52.29 -40.41
N ASP A 73 33.15 52.54 -39.12
CA ASP A 73 33.75 53.71 -38.51
C ASP A 73 34.04 53.49 -37.03
N ALA A 74 35.13 54.13 -36.60
CA ALA A 74 35.84 53.91 -35.36
C ALA A 74 34.99 54.17 -34.11
N THR A 75 35.16 53.33 -33.07
CA THR A 75 35.56 53.71 -31.70
C THR A 75 35.47 52.49 -30.79
N ALA A 76 36.57 52.15 -30.15
CA ALA A 76 36.69 51.05 -29.21
C ALA A 76 35.84 51.28 -27.95
N ALA A 77 34.85 50.41 -27.73
CA ALA A 77 34.31 50.11 -26.42
C ALA A 77 34.23 48.58 -26.30
N SER A 78 35.27 48.00 -25.71
CA SER A 78 35.31 46.59 -25.36
C SER A 78 34.37 46.36 -24.16
N THR A 79 33.10 46.07 -24.44
CA THR A 79 32.20 45.48 -23.45
C THR A 79 32.38 43.98 -23.49
N THR A 80 33.33 43.50 -22.69
CA THR A 80 33.47 42.11 -22.30
C THR A 80 32.10 41.57 -21.86
N PRO A 81 31.55 40.51 -22.46
CA PRO A 81 30.38 39.86 -21.90
C PRO A 81 30.80 39.25 -20.57
N THR A 82 30.36 39.84 -19.47
CA THR A 82 30.49 39.23 -18.15
C THR A 82 29.73 37.91 -18.21
N PRO A 83 30.40 36.74 -18.10
CA PRO A 83 29.67 35.51 -17.85
C PRO A 83 28.97 35.74 -16.51
N SER A 84 27.64 35.77 -16.54
CA SER A 84 26.84 35.67 -15.32
C SER A 84 27.12 34.29 -14.77
N SER A 85 28.20 34.20 -13.98
CA SER A 85 28.49 33.10 -13.08
C SER A 85 27.34 33.11 -12.10
N SER A 86 26.26 32.40 -12.46
CA SER A 86 25.18 32.07 -11.56
C SER A 86 25.78 31.16 -10.51
N GLU A 87 26.32 31.79 -9.47
CA GLU A 87 26.72 31.12 -8.24
C GLU A 87 25.56 30.19 -7.86
N PRO A 88 25.80 28.88 -7.64
CA PRO A 88 24.73 27.94 -7.35
C PRO A 88 24.07 28.34 -6.05
N LYS A 89 22.99 29.14 -6.16
CA LYS A 89 22.17 29.56 -5.04
C LYS A 89 21.70 28.28 -4.37
N ALA A 90 22.15 28.09 -3.12
CA ALA A 90 21.82 26.93 -2.31
C ALA A 90 20.29 26.77 -2.29
N THR A 91 19.81 25.85 -3.13
CA THR A 91 18.37 25.63 -3.31
C THR A 91 17.91 24.88 -2.07
N ALA A 92 16.97 25.47 -1.35
CA ALA A 92 16.41 24.88 -0.13
C ALA A 92 16.12 23.38 -0.32
N VAL A 93 16.36 22.61 0.75
CA VAL A 93 16.17 21.15 0.75
C VAL A 93 14.73 20.74 0.39
N PHE A 94 13.77 21.67 0.55
CA PHE A 94 12.35 21.48 0.23
C PHE A 94 11.87 22.37 -0.92
N SER A 95 12.73 22.70 -1.89
CA SER A 95 12.29 23.45 -3.07
C SER A 95 11.30 22.62 -3.89
N LEU A 96 10.12 23.21 -4.14
CA LEU A 96 9.11 22.67 -5.05
C LEU A 96 9.46 22.92 -6.53
N THR A 97 10.50 23.73 -6.78
CA THR A 97 11.03 24.02 -8.12
C THR A 97 12.52 23.65 -8.17
N PRO A 98 12.86 22.35 -8.18
CA PRO A 98 14.23 21.90 -8.36
C PRO A 98 14.75 22.22 -9.78
N SER A 99 16.07 22.32 -9.93
CA SER A 99 16.69 22.25 -11.27
C SER A 99 16.52 20.84 -11.85
N LEU A 100 16.70 20.69 -13.17
CA LEU A 100 16.57 19.39 -13.84
C LEU A 100 17.45 18.31 -13.19
N ASP A 101 18.75 18.56 -13.04
CA ASP A 101 19.68 17.59 -12.42
C ASP A 101 19.28 17.19 -10.99
N LYS A 102 18.82 18.17 -10.20
CA LYS A 102 18.36 17.94 -8.83
C LYS A 102 17.04 17.18 -8.79
N TRP A 103 16.16 17.43 -9.77
CA TRP A 103 14.91 16.71 -9.93
C TRP A 103 15.19 15.25 -10.28
N THR A 104 16.03 14.99 -11.29
CA THR A 104 16.41 13.63 -11.72
C THR A 104 17.00 12.83 -10.58
N PHE A 105 17.97 13.41 -9.86
CA PHE A 105 18.58 12.76 -8.70
C PHE A 105 17.55 12.35 -7.63
N ARG A 106 16.59 13.22 -7.32
CA ARG A 106 15.55 12.95 -6.30
C ARG A 106 14.47 12.00 -6.80
N ASN A 107 14.13 12.08 -8.08
CA ASN A 107 13.25 11.13 -8.74
C ASN A 107 13.87 9.73 -8.69
N ASP A 108 15.14 9.58 -9.03
CA ASP A 108 15.86 8.31 -9.00
C ASP A 108 15.98 7.78 -7.56
N GLN A 109 16.20 8.66 -6.59
CA GLN A 109 16.16 8.29 -5.17
C GLN A 109 14.78 7.77 -4.74
N ALA A 110 13.70 8.44 -5.15
CA ALA A 110 12.34 7.99 -4.88
C ALA A 110 12.04 6.64 -5.53
N LYS A 111 12.49 6.45 -6.78
CA LYS A 111 12.41 5.18 -7.51
C LYS A 111 13.19 4.07 -6.79
N GLY A 112 14.39 4.35 -6.31
CA GLY A 112 15.20 3.40 -5.52
C GLY A 112 14.51 2.96 -4.22
N ILE A 113 13.74 3.84 -3.57
CA ILE A 113 12.91 3.46 -2.42
C ILE A 113 11.76 2.52 -2.84
N ILE A 114 11.12 2.78 -3.97
CA ILE A 114 10.07 1.89 -4.49
C ILE A 114 10.67 0.50 -4.80
N GLU A 115 11.80 0.47 -5.50
CA GLU A 115 12.55 -0.75 -5.82
C GLU A 115 12.98 -1.53 -4.58
N SER A 116 13.39 -0.86 -3.50
CA SER A 116 13.83 -1.56 -2.29
C SER A 116 12.70 -2.31 -1.57
N HIS A 117 11.44 -1.94 -1.83
CA HIS A 117 10.24 -2.54 -1.22
C HIS A 117 9.59 -3.61 -2.10
N ILE A 118 10.05 -3.81 -3.34
CA ILE A 118 9.46 -4.73 -4.31
C ILE A 118 10.48 -5.80 -4.68
N ASP A 119 10.04 -7.04 -4.73
CA ASP A 119 10.84 -8.15 -5.19
C ASP A 119 10.72 -8.25 -6.71
N ASP A 120 11.87 -8.28 -7.39
CA ASP A 120 11.96 -8.38 -8.86
C ASP A 120 11.02 -7.41 -9.63
N LEU A 121 11.13 -6.11 -9.35
CA LEU A 121 10.32 -5.08 -10.02
C LEU A 121 10.31 -5.16 -11.56
N PRO A 122 11.42 -5.49 -12.27
CA PRO A 122 11.42 -5.62 -13.72
C PRO A 122 10.49 -6.72 -14.26
N SER A 123 10.21 -7.78 -13.50
CA SER A 123 9.27 -8.83 -13.95
C SER A 123 7.81 -8.43 -13.75
N LEU A 124 7.52 -7.58 -12.76
CA LEU A 124 6.19 -7.01 -12.55
C LEU A 124 5.88 -5.89 -13.55
N MET A 125 6.88 -5.09 -13.89
CA MET A 125 6.70 -3.94 -14.77
C MET A 125 7.87 -3.80 -15.76
N PRO A 126 7.65 -4.21 -17.03
CA PRO A 126 8.64 -4.00 -18.07
C PRO A 126 8.97 -2.51 -18.25
N GLN A 127 10.23 -2.23 -18.62
CA GLN A 127 10.71 -0.87 -18.90
C GLN A 127 10.66 0.08 -17.68
N VAL A 128 10.87 -0.45 -16.47
CA VAL A 128 10.98 0.39 -15.26
C VAL A 128 12.12 1.41 -15.33
N ASP A 129 13.17 1.12 -16.10
CA ASP A 129 14.33 1.99 -16.25
C ASP A 129 14.04 3.31 -16.97
N THR A 130 13.03 3.35 -17.83
CA THR A 130 12.66 4.54 -18.59
C THR A 130 11.59 5.39 -17.93
N LYS A 131 11.00 4.91 -16.82
CA LYS A 131 9.87 5.54 -16.13
C LYS A 131 10.33 6.39 -14.94
N SER A 132 9.64 7.49 -14.73
CA SER A 132 9.74 8.32 -13.53
C SER A 132 9.18 7.60 -12.30
N ALA A 133 9.58 8.00 -11.09
CA ALA A 133 9.07 7.41 -9.85
C ALA A 133 7.53 7.49 -9.74
N ARG A 134 6.95 8.59 -10.26
CA ARG A 134 5.49 8.75 -10.39
C ARG A 134 4.85 7.68 -11.24
N GLU A 135 5.37 7.48 -12.45
CA GLU A 135 4.82 6.49 -13.39
C GLU A 135 4.92 5.08 -12.81
N VAL A 136 6.09 4.72 -12.27
CA VAL A 136 6.31 3.45 -11.57
C VAL A 136 5.28 3.25 -10.46
N PHE A 137 5.15 4.23 -9.55
CA PHE A 137 4.24 4.12 -8.42
C PHE A 137 2.76 4.06 -8.84
N SER A 138 2.36 4.88 -9.83
CA SER A 138 0.99 4.94 -10.34
C SER A 138 0.58 3.67 -11.08
N GLU A 139 1.49 3.06 -11.83
CA GLU A 139 1.22 1.82 -12.57
C GLU A 139 1.06 0.64 -11.63
N LEU A 140 1.95 0.51 -10.65
CA LEU A 140 1.81 -0.46 -9.56
C LEU A 140 0.50 -0.27 -8.80
N ASP A 141 0.15 0.97 -8.46
CA ASP A 141 -1.10 1.23 -7.76
C ASP A 141 -2.32 0.85 -8.59
N THR A 142 -2.30 1.15 -9.89
CA THR A 142 -3.41 0.83 -10.80
C THR A 142 -3.58 -0.67 -11.01
N GLU A 143 -2.47 -1.40 -11.17
CA GLU A 143 -2.49 -2.85 -11.40
C GLU A 143 -2.90 -3.60 -10.14
N PHE A 144 -2.27 -3.28 -9.01
CA PHE A 144 -2.39 -4.09 -7.80
C PHE A 144 -3.50 -3.63 -6.86
N ALA A 145 -3.98 -2.39 -6.92
CA ALA A 145 -5.19 -2.01 -6.16
C ALA A 145 -6.41 -2.84 -6.56
N LYS A 146 -6.51 -3.23 -7.85
CA LYS A 146 -7.58 -4.11 -8.33
C LYS A 146 -7.44 -5.54 -7.77
N LYS A 147 -6.21 -6.08 -7.78
CA LYS A 147 -5.91 -7.41 -7.23
C LYS A 147 -6.17 -7.47 -5.72
N ASP A 148 -5.78 -6.44 -4.98
CA ASP A 148 -6.09 -6.31 -3.55
C ASP A 148 -7.61 -6.24 -3.31
N GLY A 149 -8.36 -5.51 -4.15
CA GLY A 149 -9.82 -5.48 -4.09
C GLY A 149 -10.45 -6.87 -4.25
N MET A 150 -9.94 -7.69 -5.20
CA MET A 150 -10.39 -9.06 -5.36
C MET A 150 -10.04 -9.94 -4.15
N ARG A 151 -8.82 -9.82 -3.63
CA ARG A 151 -8.38 -10.56 -2.44
C ARG A 151 -9.24 -10.20 -1.23
N LYS A 152 -9.60 -8.93 -1.08
CA LYS A 152 -10.51 -8.43 -0.05
C LYS A 152 -11.87 -9.13 -0.12
N ILE A 153 -12.48 -9.18 -1.30
CA ILE A 153 -13.77 -9.85 -1.53
C ILE A 153 -13.68 -11.36 -1.28
N LEU A 154 -12.61 -12.01 -1.75
CA LEU A 154 -12.43 -13.46 -1.58
C LEU A 154 -12.26 -13.85 -0.12
N THR A 155 -11.43 -13.10 0.64
CA THR A 155 -11.21 -13.36 2.07
C THR A 155 -12.46 -13.06 2.90
N GLU A 156 -13.21 -12.01 2.58
CA GLU A 156 -14.51 -11.74 3.22
C GLU A 156 -15.52 -12.85 2.93
N ARG A 157 -15.65 -13.28 1.66
CA ARG A 157 -16.53 -14.39 1.29
C ARG A 157 -16.13 -15.67 2.01
N ARG A 158 -14.83 -15.97 2.05
CA ARG A 158 -14.28 -17.14 2.76
C ARG A 158 -14.67 -17.10 4.22
N LEU A 159 -14.48 -15.96 4.89
CA LEU A 159 -14.86 -15.75 6.29
C LEU A 159 -16.35 -15.99 6.53
N ARG A 160 -17.23 -15.39 5.71
CA ARG A 160 -18.69 -15.56 5.81
C ARG A 160 -19.16 -16.98 5.52
N SER A 161 -18.42 -17.71 4.68
CA SER A 161 -18.73 -19.10 4.29
C SER A 161 -18.10 -20.16 5.20
N PHE A 162 -17.34 -19.77 6.23
CA PHE A 162 -16.55 -20.70 7.03
C PHE A 162 -17.41 -21.40 8.09
N VAL A 163 -17.95 -22.57 7.75
CA VAL A 163 -18.84 -23.38 8.61
C VAL A 163 -18.09 -24.42 9.44
N PHE A 164 -18.49 -24.57 10.70
CA PHE A 164 -18.01 -25.63 11.59
C PHE A 164 -18.37 -27.02 11.06
N ARG A 165 -17.40 -27.95 11.06
CA ARG A 165 -17.57 -29.31 10.58
C ARG A 165 -17.65 -30.32 11.73
N GLU A 166 -18.43 -31.38 11.56
CA GLU A 166 -18.60 -32.40 12.61
C GLU A 166 -17.31 -33.18 12.92
N ASN A 167 -16.33 -33.16 12.00
CA ASN A 167 -15.08 -33.90 12.13
C ASN A 167 -13.89 -33.07 12.65
N GLU A 168 -14.08 -31.79 12.99
CA GLU A 168 -13.04 -30.93 13.55
C GLU A 168 -13.31 -30.60 15.03
N THR A 169 -12.25 -30.35 15.78
CA THR A 169 -12.38 -29.87 17.16
C THR A 169 -12.76 -28.39 17.20
N VAL A 170 -13.39 -27.96 18.29
CA VAL A 170 -13.76 -26.54 18.49
C VAL A 170 -12.51 -25.65 18.49
N GLU A 171 -11.41 -26.13 19.06
CA GLU A 171 -10.11 -25.47 19.05
C GLU A 171 -9.57 -25.25 17.63
N GLU A 172 -9.61 -26.28 16.78
CA GLU A 172 -9.16 -26.21 15.40
C GLU A 172 -10.02 -25.23 14.59
N PHE A 173 -11.34 -25.26 14.78
CA PHE A 173 -12.24 -24.32 14.13
C PHE A 173 -11.91 -22.87 14.50
N PHE A 174 -11.77 -22.54 15.80
CA PHE A 174 -11.44 -21.17 16.20
C PHE A 174 -10.06 -20.74 15.72
N LYS A 175 -9.09 -21.66 15.70
CA LYS A 175 -7.76 -21.38 15.14
C LYS A 175 -7.86 -21.00 13.66
N GLN A 176 -8.57 -21.81 12.86
CA GLN A 176 -8.78 -21.52 11.44
C GLN A 176 -9.55 -20.21 11.23
N LEU A 177 -10.57 -19.95 12.05
CA LEU A 177 -11.34 -18.71 11.98
C LEU A 177 -10.48 -17.48 12.29
N CYS A 178 -9.60 -17.53 13.30
CA CYS A 178 -8.63 -16.46 13.57
C CYS A 178 -7.64 -16.29 12.40
N GLU A 179 -7.15 -17.38 11.81
CA GLU A 179 -6.26 -17.33 10.64
C GLU A 179 -6.94 -16.64 9.44
N ILE A 180 -8.20 -16.98 9.15
CA ILE A 180 -8.98 -16.34 8.08
C ILE A 180 -9.24 -14.86 8.40
N ARG A 181 -9.55 -14.52 9.67
CA ARG A 181 -9.72 -13.12 10.10
C ARG A 181 -8.42 -12.32 9.91
N LYS A 182 -7.28 -12.90 10.27
CA LYS A 182 -5.96 -12.31 10.05
C LYS A 182 -5.70 -12.08 8.56
N GLU A 183 -5.94 -13.09 7.72
CA GLU A 183 -5.81 -13.00 6.25
C GLU A 183 -6.71 -11.89 5.68
N ALA A 184 -7.97 -11.81 6.12
CA ALA A 184 -8.88 -10.76 5.70
C ALA A 184 -8.40 -9.36 6.11
N THR A 185 -7.85 -9.22 7.32
CA THR A 185 -7.28 -7.95 7.81
C THR A 185 -6.04 -7.55 7.02
N GLU A 186 -5.16 -8.50 6.69
CA GLU A 186 -4.00 -8.32 5.82
C GLU A 186 -4.40 -7.99 4.37
N ALA A 187 -5.57 -8.45 3.91
CA ALA A 187 -6.20 -8.03 2.66
C ALA A 187 -6.85 -6.62 2.72
N GLY A 188 -6.84 -5.96 3.88
CA GLY A 188 -7.42 -4.63 4.05
C GLY A 188 -8.92 -4.63 4.34
N ASN A 189 -9.48 -5.75 4.79
CA ASN A 189 -10.80 -5.75 5.42
C ASN A 189 -10.74 -5.10 6.80
N SER A 190 -11.69 -4.21 7.08
CA SER A 190 -11.98 -3.75 8.43
C SER A 190 -13.16 -4.59 8.91
N ILE A 191 -12.88 -5.59 9.75
CA ILE A 191 -13.92 -6.44 10.33
C ILE A 191 -14.04 -6.03 11.79
N GLU A 192 -15.10 -5.31 12.11
CA GLU A 192 -15.39 -4.93 13.49
C GLU A 192 -15.75 -6.17 14.31
N ASP A 193 -15.45 -6.16 15.61
CA ASP A 193 -15.76 -7.29 16.48
C ASP A 193 -17.26 -7.61 16.48
N VAL A 194 -18.12 -6.60 16.34
CA VAL A 194 -19.58 -6.79 16.27
C VAL A 194 -19.98 -7.56 15.01
N GLU A 195 -19.44 -7.21 13.85
CA GLU A 195 -19.71 -7.93 12.59
C GLU A 195 -19.16 -9.35 12.64
N PHE A 196 -17.99 -9.54 13.24
CA PHE A 196 -17.40 -10.87 13.42
C PHE A 196 -18.26 -11.76 14.32
N MET A 197 -18.79 -11.21 15.42
CA MET A 197 -19.71 -11.93 16.31
C MET A 197 -21.05 -12.23 15.63
N ASP A 198 -21.57 -11.32 14.81
CA ASP A 198 -22.80 -11.54 14.03
C ASP A 198 -22.61 -12.67 13.00
N MET A 199 -21.48 -12.66 12.28
CA MET A 199 -21.11 -13.75 11.37
C MET A 199 -21.04 -15.10 12.10
N GLN A 200 -20.36 -15.16 13.25
CA GLN A 200 -20.32 -16.37 14.08
C GLN A 200 -21.72 -16.81 14.49
N THR A 201 -22.57 -15.90 14.94
CA THR A 201 -23.93 -16.24 15.38
C THR A 201 -24.75 -16.85 14.23
N SER A 202 -24.62 -16.31 13.01
CA SER A 202 -25.28 -16.85 11.81
C SER A 202 -24.80 -18.26 11.43
N LEU A 203 -23.53 -18.56 11.68
CA LEU A 203 -22.88 -19.82 11.37
C LEU A 203 -23.33 -20.99 12.26
N TYR A 204 -23.83 -20.67 13.45
CA TYR A 204 -24.35 -21.65 14.41
C TYR A 204 -25.88 -21.70 14.46
N THR A 205 -26.57 -21.02 13.54
CA THR A 205 -28.00 -21.25 13.33
C THR A 205 -28.18 -22.74 13.03
N LEU A 206 -28.77 -23.47 13.98
CA LEU A 206 -28.91 -24.93 13.97
C LEU A 206 -29.30 -25.44 12.57
N PRO A 207 -28.62 -26.48 12.06
CA PRO A 207 -29.01 -27.12 10.81
C PRO A 207 -30.51 -27.42 10.81
N PRO A 208 -31.25 -27.12 9.72
CA PRO A 208 -32.70 -27.28 9.68
C PRO A 208 -33.16 -28.71 9.97
N HIS A 209 -32.29 -29.72 9.81
CA HIS A 209 -32.59 -31.11 10.16
C HIS A 209 -32.76 -31.37 11.67
N LEU A 210 -32.18 -30.53 12.54
CA LEU A 210 -32.42 -30.54 13.99
C LEU A 210 -33.69 -29.74 14.35
N SER A 211 -34.13 -28.83 13.49
CA SER A 211 -35.35 -28.05 13.67
C SER A 211 -36.62 -28.81 13.24
N SER A 212 -36.53 -29.69 12.24
CA SER A 212 -37.70 -30.35 11.63
C SER A 212 -38.20 -31.62 12.34
N ASN A 213 -37.47 -32.18 13.30
CA ASN A 213 -37.87 -33.45 13.97
C ASN A 213 -38.71 -33.26 15.25
N THR A 214 -39.03 -32.02 15.64
CA THR A 214 -39.78 -31.72 16.87
C THR A 214 -41.31 -31.79 16.70
N SER A 215 -41.82 -32.38 15.61
CA SER A 215 -43.27 -32.51 15.38
C SER A 215 -43.90 -33.84 15.83
N ARG A 216 -43.20 -34.68 16.63
CA ARG A 216 -43.74 -36.04 16.95
C ARG A 216 -43.56 -36.60 18.36
N SER A 217 -43.10 -35.84 19.35
CA SER A 217 -43.07 -36.30 20.74
C SER A 217 -43.86 -35.37 21.67
N ASN A 218 -44.69 -35.94 22.54
CA ASN A 218 -45.48 -35.25 23.58
C ASN A 218 -44.60 -34.69 24.71
N ILE A 219 -43.48 -34.06 24.38
CA ILE A 219 -42.63 -33.37 25.36
C ILE A 219 -43.21 -31.96 25.52
N PRO A 220 -43.47 -31.49 26.75
CA PRO A 220 -43.97 -30.13 26.97
C PRO A 220 -42.99 -29.12 26.37
N GLU A 221 -43.48 -28.31 25.43
CA GLU A 221 -42.69 -27.31 24.66
C GLU A 221 -41.82 -26.43 25.58
N SER A 222 -42.27 -26.17 26.81
CA SER A 222 -41.54 -25.39 27.80
C SER A 222 -40.18 -25.99 28.20
N LYS A 223 -40.04 -27.32 28.22
CA LYS A 223 -38.76 -27.97 28.58
C LYS A 223 -37.74 -27.90 27.44
N ILE A 224 -38.20 -28.02 26.19
CA ILE A 224 -37.31 -27.98 25.01
C ILE A 224 -36.75 -26.57 24.84
N VAL A 225 -37.59 -25.54 24.98
CA VAL A 225 -37.16 -24.14 24.92
C VAL A 225 -36.14 -23.83 26.02
N GLN A 226 -36.35 -24.36 27.23
CA GLN A 226 -35.47 -24.10 28.36
C GLN A 226 -34.09 -24.76 28.20
N GLU A 227 -34.02 -25.98 27.69
CA GLU A 227 -32.76 -26.68 27.38
C GLU A 227 -32.00 -26.01 26.24
N LEU A 228 -32.69 -25.58 25.18
CA LEU A 228 -32.09 -24.81 24.07
C LEU A 228 -31.46 -23.50 24.57
N LEU A 229 -32.17 -22.77 25.43
CA LEU A 229 -31.71 -21.50 25.99
C LEU A 229 -30.53 -21.69 26.95
N LEU A 230 -30.50 -22.80 27.70
CA LEU A 230 -29.37 -23.21 28.54
C LEU A 230 -28.14 -23.56 27.70
N LEU A 231 -28.32 -24.31 26.62
CA LEU A 231 -27.27 -24.61 25.64
C LEU A 231 -26.71 -23.32 25.05
N GLU A 232 -27.57 -22.39 24.61
CA GLU A 232 -27.15 -21.09 24.07
C GLU A 232 -26.34 -20.26 25.07
N ILE A 233 -26.78 -20.17 26.33
CA ILE A 233 -26.04 -19.45 27.39
C ILE A 233 -24.69 -20.10 27.70
N VAL A 234 -24.64 -21.43 27.81
CA VAL A 234 -23.39 -22.17 28.05
C VAL A 234 -22.43 -21.96 26.88
N TRP A 235 -22.97 -21.94 25.66
CA TRP A 235 -22.19 -21.75 24.44
C TRP A 235 -21.64 -20.33 24.33
N LEU A 236 -22.45 -19.29 24.56
CA LEU A 236 -21.99 -17.89 24.62
C LEU A 236 -20.90 -17.69 25.68
N LYS A 237 -21.02 -18.33 26.84
CA LYS A 237 -19.98 -18.32 27.88
C LYS A 237 -18.70 -19.02 27.42
N LEU A 238 -18.83 -20.10 26.65
CA LEU A 238 -17.69 -20.81 26.07
C LEU A 238 -16.99 -19.94 25.03
N ILE A 239 -17.70 -19.33 24.08
CA ILE A 239 -17.13 -18.38 23.11
C ILE A 239 -16.42 -17.25 23.85
N ALA A 240 -17.08 -16.60 24.81
CA ALA A 240 -16.51 -15.48 25.54
C ALA A 240 -15.24 -15.86 26.33
N ARG A 241 -15.13 -17.12 26.75
CA ARG A 241 -13.92 -17.67 27.38
C ARG A 241 -12.83 -17.96 26.33
N TYR A 242 -13.19 -18.47 25.16
CA TYR A 242 -12.25 -18.75 24.07
C TYR A 242 -11.70 -17.46 23.45
N LEU A 243 -12.54 -16.47 23.16
CA LEU A 243 -12.11 -15.15 22.67
C LEU A 243 -11.16 -14.44 23.65
N ARG A 244 -11.36 -14.63 24.97
CA ARG A 244 -10.41 -14.11 25.97
C ARG A 244 -9.07 -14.82 25.98
N LYS A 245 -9.06 -16.10 25.59
CA LYS A 245 -7.86 -16.94 25.58
C LYS A 245 -7.08 -16.81 24.26
N TRP A 246 -7.75 -16.40 23.18
CA TRP A 246 -7.20 -16.28 21.84
C TRP A 246 -7.55 -14.91 21.25
N PRO A 247 -6.82 -13.84 21.64
CA PRO A 247 -6.88 -12.60 20.89
C PRO A 247 -6.29 -12.88 19.49
N CYS A 248 -7.17 -13.03 18.49
CA CYS A 248 -6.82 -12.57 17.15
C CYS A 248 -6.76 -11.02 17.19
#